data_AF-A0A4Q1F384-F1
#
_entry.id   AF-A0A4Q1F384-F1
#
_cell.length_a   1.000
_cell.length_b   1.000
_cell.length_c   1.000
_cell.angle_alpha   90.00
_cell.angle_beta   90.00
_cell.angle_gamma   90.00
#
_symmetry.space_group_name_H-M   'P 1'
#
loop_
_entity.id
_entity.type
_entity.pdbx_description
1 polymer ?
#
loop_
_entity_poly.entity_id
_entity_poly.type
_entity_poly.pdbx_seq_one_letter_code
_entity_poly.pdbx_strand_id
1 'polypeptide(L)'
;MKKHFLFFAVLCIFSSAYSLESMVVNTGSIVNTWIWEKSIGGADNPYTATPKTIGFTKKIVFTSNGRVITYKNNVEIRNSTYQIEKGIGYFDSAEHDLITFEGKTYIIEKLDSQNLTIVSNNKDASRSIFKR
;
A
#
# COMPACT_ATOMS: atom_id res chain seq x y z
N MET A 1 -13.39 -60.19 -27.71
CA MET A 1 -14.29 -59.11 -28.15
C MET A 1 -14.84 -58.39 -26.91
N LYS A 2 -14.64 -57.05 -26.87
CA LYS A 2 -15.37 -55.98 -26.14
C LYS A 2 -16.32 -56.38 -25.00
N LYS A 3 -16.16 -55.77 -23.82
CA LYS A 3 -16.93 -54.57 -23.40
C LYS A 3 -16.42 -54.04 -22.05
N HIS A 4 -16.27 -52.72 -22.02
CA HIS A 4 -15.81 -51.89 -20.91
C HIS A 4 -16.89 -51.79 -19.83
N PHE A 5 -16.48 -51.73 -18.56
CA PHE A 5 -17.28 -51.09 -17.52
C PHE A 5 -16.46 -49.95 -16.91
N LEU A 6 -16.90 -48.74 -17.22
CA LEU A 6 -16.46 -47.47 -16.64
C LEU A 6 -17.33 -47.15 -15.41
N PHE A 7 -16.81 -46.20 -14.62
CA PHE A 7 -17.46 -45.33 -13.61
C PHE A 7 -17.45 -45.74 -12.14
N PHE A 8 -16.70 -45.00 -11.30
CA PHE A 8 -17.18 -43.87 -10.46
C PHE A 8 -15.98 -43.34 -9.64
N ALA A 9 -15.42 -42.17 -10.00
CA ALA A 9 -15.64 -40.87 -9.36
C ALA A 9 -15.19 -40.78 -7.88
N VAL A 10 -13.98 -40.27 -7.66
CA VAL A 10 -13.64 -39.49 -6.45
C VAL A 10 -12.79 -38.30 -6.91
N LEU A 11 -13.48 -37.19 -7.20
CA LEU A 11 -12.84 -35.90 -7.41
C LEU A 11 -12.65 -35.30 -6.01
N CYS A 12 -11.48 -35.50 -5.41
CA CYS A 12 -11.08 -34.76 -4.21
C CYS A 12 -10.81 -33.31 -4.63
N ILE A 13 -11.86 -32.49 -4.61
CA ILE A 13 -11.74 -31.04 -4.71
C ILE A 13 -11.13 -30.58 -3.39
N PHE A 14 -9.80 -30.49 -3.34
CA PHE A 14 -9.14 -29.75 -2.28
C PHE A 14 -9.42 -28.27 -2.52
N SER A 15 -10.55 -27.77 -2.01
CA SER A 15 -10.73 -26.34 -1.83
C SER A 15 -9.89 -25.95 -0.62
N SER A 16 -8.61 -25.63 -0.83
CA SER A 16 -7.92 -24.76 0.11
C SER A 16 -8.59 -23.38 -0.06
N ALA A 17 -9.62 -23.14 0.75
CA ALA A 17 -10.01 -21.79 1.07
C ALA A 17 -8.77 -21.16 1.73
N TYR A 18 -7.99 -20.44 0.94
CA TYR A 18 -7.01 -19.53 1.48
C TYR A 18 -7.82 -18.47 2.21
N SER A 19 -8.05 -18.69 3.50
CA SER A 19 -8.28 -17.59 4.41
C SER A 19 -7.04 -16.70 4.24
N LEU A 20 -7.25 -15.58 3.55
CA LEU A 20 -6.32 -14.46 3.53
C LEU A 20 -6.29 -13.95 4.97
N GLU A 21 -5.55 -14.66 5.82
CA GLU A 21 -5.19 -14.23 7.16
C GLU A 21 -4.36 -12.97 6.92
N SER A 22 -5.02 -11.81 6.97
CA SER A 22 -4.35 -10.53 6.83
C SER A 22 -3.32 -10.49 7.95
N MET A 23 -2.06 -10.68 7.58
CA MET A 23 -0.92 -10.58 8.47
C MET A 23 -1.09 -9.28 9.23
N VAL A 24 -1.30 -9.39 10.55
CA VAL A 24 -1.44 -8.25 11.44
C VAL A 24 -0.08 -7.60 11.56
N VAL A 25 0.34 -6.88 10.51
CA VAL A 25 1.09 -5.64 10.71
C VAL A 25 0.23 -4.81 11.64
N ASN A 26 0.84 -4.11 12.59
CA ASN A 26 0.13 -3.32 13.60
C ASN A 26 -0.69 -2.20 12.91
N THR A 27 -1.83 -2.56 12.31
CA THR A 27 -2.70 -1.74 11.47
C THR A 27 -3.25 -0.58 12.29
N GLY A 28 -3.33 -0.75 13.61
CA GLY A 28 -3.62 0.35 14.54
C GLY A 28 -2.63 1.51 14.46
N SER A 29 -1.38 1.29 14.05
CA SER A 29 -0.36 2.35 13.96
C SER A 29 -0.55 3.26 12.75
N ILE A 30 -0.94 2.70 11.60
CA ILE A 30 -1.10 3.48 10.35
C ILE A 30 -2.48 4.12 10.21
N VAL A 31 -3.51 3.54 10.85
CA VAL A 31 -4.89 4.07 10.86
C VAL A 31 -4.91 5.43 11.53
N ASN A 32 -5.01 6.47 10.71
CA ASN A 32 -4.86 7.85 11.15
C ASN A 32 -5.17 8.83 10.02
N THR A 33 -5.18 10.12 10.37
CA THR A 33 -5.01 11.20 9.40
C THR A 33 -3.53 11.56 9.30
N TRP A 34 -3.03 11.65 8.06
CA TRP A 34 -1.66 11.99 7.74
C TRP A 34 -1.64 13.20 6.82
N ILE A 35 -1.15 14.32 7.32
CA ILE A 35 -0.98 15.59 6.62
C ILE A 35 0.35 15.56 5.89
N TRP A 36 0.31 15.77 4.58
CA TRP A 36 1.50 15.76 3.74
C TRP A 36 2.34 17.01 3.98
N GLU A 37 3.60 16.84 4.36
CA GLU A 37 4.55 17.95 4.53
C GLU A 37 5.33 18.21 3.24
N LYS A 38 5.85 17.14 2.63
CA LYS A 38 6.66 17.23 1.42
C LYS A 38 6.80 15.89 0.71
N SER A 39 7.13 15.95 -0.58
CA SER A 39 7.64 14.81 -1.34
C SER A 39 8.99 15.16 -1.95
N ILE A 40 9.88 14.17 -2.01
CA ILE A 40 11.22 14.27 -2.59
C ILE A 40 11.34 13.09 -3.56
N GLY A 41 11.72 13.34 -4.80
CA GLY A 41 11.85 12.26 -5.79
C GLY A 41 12.60 12.72 -7.03
N GLY A 42 12.55 11.89 -8.07
CA GLY A 42 13.22 12.16 -9.33
C GLY A 42 14.70 11.76 -9.29
N ALA A 43 14.97 10.45 -9.39
CA ALA A 43 16.35 9.95 -9.46
C ALA A 43 17.18 10.63 -10.55
N ASP A 44 16.56 10.88 -11.72
CA ASP A 44 17.20 11.55 -12.85
C ASP A 44 16.98 13.09 -12.86
N ASN A 45 15.95 13.59 -12.16
CA ASN A 45 15.65 15.01 -12.06
C ASN A 45 15.08 15.34 -10.66
N PRO A 46 15.95 15.60 -9.67
CA PRO A 46 15.54 15.76 -8.29
C PRO A 46 14.56 16.90 -8.09
N TYR A 47 13.49 16.65 -7.35
CA TYR A 47 12.52 17.67 -6.97
C TYR A 47 12.18 17.60 -5.48
N THR A 48 11.72 18.73 -4.96
CA THR A 48 11.06 18.82 -3.65
C THR A 48 9.73 19.53 -3.81
N ALA A 49 8.65 18.79 -3.60
CA ALA A 49 7.30 19.31 -3.58
C ALA A 49 6.89 19.57 -2.12
N THR A 50 6.35 20.75 -1.84
CA THR A 50 5.76 21.16 -0.57
C THR A 50 4.43 21.85 -0.86
N PRO A 51 3.52 22.01 0.12
CA PRO A 51 2.29 22.75 -0.11
C PRO A 51 2.52 24.15 -0.69
N LYS A 52 3.60 24.81 -0.27
CA LYS A 52 4.00 26.13 -0.78
C LYS A 52 4.45 26.08 -2.24
N THR A 53 5.24 25.10 -2.64
CA THR A 53 5.78 25.03 -4.01
C THR A 53 4.75 24.55 -5.03
N ILE A 54 3.78 23.71 -4.61
CA ILE A 54 2.75 23.19 -5.52
C ILE A 54 1.39 23.91 -5.45
N GLY A 55 1.20 24.77 -4.44
CA GLY A 55 0.00 25.59 -4.29
C GLY A 55 -1.24 24.86 -3.75
N PHE A 56 -1.08 23.68 -3.14
CA PHE A 56 -2.19 22.95 -2.52
C PHE A 56 -1.73 22.08 -1.35
N THR A 57 -2.64 21.80 -0.42
CA THR A 57 -2.43 20.86 0.67
C THR A 57 -2.93 19.47 0.29
N LYS A 58 -2.28 18.44 0.83
CA LYS A 58 -2.69 17.04 0.69
C LYS A 58 -2.80 16.41 2.08
N LYS A 59 -3.79 15.56 2.30
CA LYS A 59 -3.80 14.63 3.43
C LYS A 59 -4.32 13.27 2.96
N ILE A 60 -3.91 12.22 3.64
CA ILE A 60 -4.41 10.86 3.44
C ILE A 60 -4.97 10.36 4.77
N VAL A 61 -6.08 9.64 4.73
CA VAL A 61 -6.72 9.06 5.91
C VAL A 61 -6.79 7.56 5.73
N PHE A 62 -6.01 6.81 6.51
CA PHE A 62 -6.15 5.36 6.60
C PHE A 62 -7.16 5.03 7.68
N THR A 63 -8.10 4.16 7.35
CA THR A 63 -9.24 3.81 8.20
C THR A 63 -9.16 2.35 8.62
N SER A 64 -9.71 2.02 9.78
CA SER A 64 -9.64 0.66 10.34
C SER A 64 -10.38 -0.39 9.50
N ASN A 65 -11.28 0.02 8.60
CA ASN A 65 -11.98 -0.87 7.68
C ASN A 65 -11.22 -1.08 6.35
N GLY A 66 -9.91 -0.78 6.30
CA GLY A 66 -9.08 -1.06 5.13
C GLY A 66 -9.24 -0.07 3.98
N ARG A 67 -9.78 1.14 4.23
CA ARG A 67 -9.88 2.21 3.22
C ARG A 67 -8.85 3.31 3.43
N VAL A 68 -8.38 3.87 2.32
CA VAL A 68 -7.59 5.10 2.29
C VAL A 68 -8.34 6.17 1.51
N ILE A 69 -8.42 7.36 2.08
CA ILE A 69 -9.08 8.52 1.49
C ILE A 69 -8.04 9.61 1.28
N THR A 70 -7.89 10.05 0.03
CA THR A 70 -6.96 11.12 -0.33
C THR A 70 -7.73 12.43 -0.50
N TYR A 71 -7.24 13.49 0.15
CA TYR A 71 -7.80 14.83 0.05
C TYR A 71 -6.80 15.79 -0.60
N LYS A 72 -7.32 16.73 -1.39
CA LYS A 72 -6.61 17.91 -1.89
C LYS A 72 -7.37 19.15 -1.45
N ASN A 73 -6.70 20.08 -0.76
CA ASN A 73 -7.36 21.28 -0.21
C ASN A 73 -8.63 20.96 0.59
N ASN A 74 -8.57 19.91 1.44
CA ASN A 74 -9.69 19.37 2.20
C ASN A 74 -10.88 18.80 1.39
N VAL A 75 -10.78 18.74 0.06
CA VAL A 75 -11.77 18.07 -0.79
C VAL A 75 -11.32 16.63 -1.02
N GLU A 76 -12.21 15.67 -0.77
CA GLU A 76 -11.98 14.26 -1.10
C GLU A 76 -11.82 14.11 -2.61
N ILE A 77 -10.71 13.53 -3.05
CA ILE A 77 -10.44 13.29 -4.48
C ILE A 77 -10.39 11.81 -4.84
N ARG A 78 -10.15 10.94 -3.87
CA ARG A 78 -10.06 9.48 -4.05
C ARG A 78 -10.41 8.76 -2.76
N ASN A 79 -11.01 7.59 -2.92
CA ASN A 79 -11.38 6.70 -1.83
C ASN A 79 -11.27 5.25 -2.30
N SER A 80 -10.30 4.52 -1.78
CA SER A 80 -9.96 3.18 -2.27
C SER A 80 -9.59 2.24 -1.13
N THR A 81 -9.50 0.95 -1.40
CA THR A 81 -8.93 -0.01 -0.47
C THR A 81 -7.41 0.16 -0.41
N TYR A 82 -6.82 -0.13 0.74
CA TYR A 82 -5.37 -0.30 0.85
C TYR A 82 -5.05 -1.69 1.38
N GLN A 83 -3.85 -2.18 1.05
CA GLN A 83 -3.31 -3.44 1.52
C GLN A 83 -1.94 -3.20 2.11
N ILE A 84 -1.62 -3.90 3.21
CA ILE A 84 -0.30 -3.92 3.82
C ILE A 84 0.18 -5.36 3.81
N GLU A 85 1.40 -5.56 3.35
CA GLU A 85 2.03 -6.88 3.23
C GLU A 85 3.55 -6.77 3.31
N LYS A 86 4.21 -7.91 3.52
CA LYS A 86 5.65 -8.01 3.32
C LYS A 86 5.95 -8.20 1.84
N GLY A 87 7.00 -7.54 1.34
CA GLY A 87 7.45 -7.75 -0.02
C GLY A 87 8.81 -7.15 -0.30
N ILE A 88 9.32 -7.39 -1.51
CA ILE A 88 10.70 -7.03 -1.88
C ILE A 88 10.78 -5.56 -2.29
N GLY A 89 11.77 -4.86 -1.73
CA GLY A 89 12.12 -3.50 -2.10
C GLY A 89 12.88 -3.44 -3.42
N TYR A 90 12.56 -2.45 -4.25
CA TYR A 90 13.13 -2.28 -5.59
C TYR A 90 14.65 -2.04 -5.57
N PHE A 91 15.19 -1.37 -4.53
CA PHE A 91 16.57 -0.90 -4.52
C PHE A 91 17.58 -1.82 -3.83
N ASP A 92 17.14 -2.53 -2.79
CA ASP A 92 18.01 -3.36 -1.95
C ASP A 92 17.69 -4.85 -2.07
N SER A 93 16.61 -5.22 -2.78
CA SER A 93 16.11 -6.58 -2.85
C SER A 93 15.84 -7.21 -1.47
N ALA A 94 15.67 -6.39 -0.44
CA ALA A 94 15.36 -6.83 0.91
C ALA A 94 13.85 -6.85 1.14
N GLU A 95 13.42 -7.59 2.16
CA GLU A 95 12.01 -7.60 2.58
C GLU A 95 11.67 -6.35 3.38
N HIS A 96 10.57 -5.68 3.02
CA HIS A 96 10.05 -4.49 3.68
C HIS A 96 8.56 -4.62 3.96
N ASP A 97 8.06 -3.79 4.88
CA ASP A 97 6.62 -3.52 4.96
C ASP A 97 6.21 -2.66 3.76
N LEU A 98 5.26 -3.16 2.98
CA LEU A 98 4.71 -2.48 1.82
C LEU A 98 3.30 -2.02 2.12
N ILE A 99 2.92 -0.90 1.51
CA ILE A 99 1.53 -0.44 1.44
C ILE A 99 1.14 -0.18 -0.01
N THR A 100 0.03 -0.76 -0.43
CA THR A 100 -0.51 -0.61 -1.77
C THR A 100 -1.87 0.06 -1.73
N PHE A 101 -2.02 1.13 -2.49
CA PHE A 101 -3.29 1.83 -2.70
C PHE A 101 -3.25 2.63 -4.00
N GLU A 102 -4.42 2.93 -4.56
CA GLU A 102 -4.54 3.71 -5.80
C GLU A 102 -3.67 3.18 -6.97
N GLY A 103 -3.45 1.86 -7.02
CA GLY A 103 -2.62 1.20 -8.04
C GLY A 103 -1.11 1.42 -7.89
N LYS A 104 -0.65 1.90 -6.72
CA LYS A 104 0.77 2.13 -6.42
C LYS A 104 1.17 1.38 -5.16
N THR A 105 2.38 0.81 -5.19
CA THR A 105 2.98 0.14 -4.04
C THR A 105 4.12 1.01 -3.50
N TYR A 106 4.16 1.14 -2.18
CA TYR A 106 5.15 1.93 -1.46
C TYR A 106 5.81 1.08 -0.39
N ILE A 107 7.10 1.33 -0.14
CA ILE A 107 7.79 0.88 1.07
C ILE A 107 7.40 1.82 2.22
N ILE A 108 7.02 1.26 3.37
CA ILE A 108 6.86 2.01 4.62
C ILE A 108 8.24 2.19 5.24
N GLU A 109 8.89 3.32 4.98
CA GLU A 109 10.24 3.62 5.48
C GLU A 109 10.23 4.05 6.95
N LYS A 110 9.16 4.74 7.37
CA LYS A 110 8.99 5.19 8.76
C LYS A 110 7.51 5.22 9.14
N LEU A 111 7.19 4.63 10.29
CA LEU A 111 5.86 4.71 10.89
C LEU A 111 5.99 4.78 12.41
N ASP A 112 5.64 5.92 12.98
CA ASP A 112 5.54 6.13 14.43
C ASP A 112 4.27 6.93 14.77
N SER A 113 4.09 7.32 16.04
CA SER A 113 2.87 8.00 16.50
C SER A 113 2.63 9.39 15.87
N GLN A 114 3.65 9.98 15.23
CA GLN A 114 3.64 11.34 14.68
C GLN A 114 4.05 11.40 13.21
N ASN A 115 4.80 10.42 12.70
CA ASN A 115 5.42 10.47 11.40
C ASN A 115 5.08 9.24 10.56
N LEU A 116 4.78 9.49 9.29
CA LEU A 116 4.69 8.47 8.25
C LEU A 116 5.56 8.89 7.07
N THR A 117 6.47 8.02 6.67
CA THR A 117 7.25 8.16 5.44
C THR A 117 7.04 6.93 4.57
N ILE A 118 6.58 7.16 3.35
CA ILE A 118 6.41 6.12 2.33
C ILE A 118 7.26 6.44 1.10
N VAL A 119 7.87 5.44 0.49
CA VAL A 119 8.74 5.57 -0.70
C VAL A 119 8.16 4.73 -1.82
N SER A 120 8.01 5.26 -3.03
CA SER A 120 7.48 4.47 -4.14
C SER A 120 8.39 3.27 -4.42
N ASN A 121 7.81 2.07 -4.44
CA ASN A 121 8.57 0.84 -4.66
C ASN A 121 8.81 0.61 -6.17
N ASN A 122 9.53 1.54 -6.79
CA ASN A 122 9.86 1.55 -8.21
C ASN A 122 11.13 2.38 -8.45
N LYS A 123 11.59 2.45 -9.70
CA LYS A 123 12.80 3.19 -10.10
C LYS A 123 12.85 4.67 -9.65
N ASP A 124 11.70 5.35 -9.54
CA ASP A 124 11.67 6.79 -9.20
C ASP A 124 11.99 7.06 -7.73
N ALA A 125 11.75 6.08 -6.83
CA ALA A 125 11.99 6.20 -5.39
C ALA A 125 11.39 7.47 -4.73
N SER A 126 10.28 8.00 -5.24
CA SER A 126 9.68 9.21 -4.68
C SER A 126 9.21 8.95 -3.26
N ARG A 127 9.82 9.68 -2.32
CA ARG A 127 9.55 9.68 -0.90
C ARG A 127 8.49 10.72 -0.59
N SER A 128 7.42 10.33 0.08
CA SER A 128 6.39 11.21 0.61
C SER A 128 6.40 11.17 2.14
N ILE A 129 6.48 12.35 2.75
CA ILE A 129 6.63 12.54 4.19
C ILE A 129 5.37 13.20 4.73
N PHE A 130 4.82 12.61 5.77
CA PHE A 130 3.59 13.03 6.41
C PHE A 130 3.75 13.13 7.93
N LYS A 131 2.89 13.97 8.52
CA LYS A 131 2.72 14.10 9.97
C LYS A 131 1.26 13.95 10.39
N ARG A 132 1.05 13.60 11.65
CA ARG A 132 -0.28 13.60 12.26
C ARG A 132 -0.82 15.01 12.45
#